data_AF-A0A8S3BLA5-F1
#
_entry.id   AF-A0A8S3BLA5-F1
#
_cell.length_a   1.000
_cell.length_b   1.000
_cell.length_c   1.000
_cell.angle_alpha   90.00
_cell.angle_beta   90.00
_cell.angle_gamma   90.00
#
_symmetry.space_group_name_H-M   'P 1'
#
loop_
_entity.id
_entity.type
_entity.pdbx_description
1 polymer ?
#
loop_
_entity_poly.entity_id
_entity_poly.type
_entity_poly.pdbx_seq_one_letter_code
_entity_poly.pdbx_strand_id
1 'polypeptide(L)' 'MNLHLPQSVESKAELSQLMMVPRLIITPQSNRPVMGIVQDTLTAVRKMTRRDVFIEKCDFMNLLMYLPSWDGHIPQAAIL' A
#
# COMPACT_ATOMS: atom_id res chain seq x y z
N MET A 1 -11.24 16.47 -10.80
CA MET A 1 -10.50 16.89 -9.59
C MET A 1 -9.65 18.08 -9.97
N ASN A 2 -9.71 19.16 -9.20
CA ASN A 2 -8.89 20.35 -9.45
C ASN A 2 -7.55 20.21 -8.70
N LEU A 3 -6.51 20.86 -9.20
CA LEU A 3 -5.19 20.92 -8.56
C LEU A 3 -4.85 22.36 -8.23
N HIS A 4 -4.46 22.62 -6.98
CA HIS A 4 -4.05 23.93 -6.50
C HIS A 4 -2.60 23.87 -6.03
N LEU A 5 -1.75 24.78 -6.54
CA LEU A 5 -0.31 24.80 -6.26
C LEU A 5 0.03 25.92 -5.26
N PRO A 6 0.56 25.61 -4.05
CA PRO A 6 1.02 26.64 -3.12
C PRO A 6 2.25 27.38 -3.68
N GLN A 7 2.26 28.71 -3.52
CA GLN A 7 3.34 29.57 -4.07
C GLN A 7 4.38 30.00 -3.01
N SER A 8 3.99 30.12 -1.74
CA SER A 8 4.91 30.48 -0.66
C SER A 8 5.56 29.26 -0.01
N VAL A 9 6.75 29.45 0.56
CA VAL A 9 7.45 28.40 1.31
C VAL A 9 6.64 28.01 2.56
N GLU A 10 5.99 28.97 3.20
CA GLU A 10 5.13 28.76 4.36
C GLU A 10 3.93 27.86 4.03
N SER A 11 3.17 28.19 3.00
CA SER A 11 2.03 27.36 2.58
C SER A 11 2.49 25.98 2.10
N LYS A 12 3.65 25.89 1.45
CA LYS A 12 4.23 24.59 1.06
C LYS A 12 4.55 23.73 2.29
N ALA A 13 5.15 24.32 3.33
CA ALA A 13 5.41 23.64 4.59
C ALA A 13 4.10 23.21 5.28
N GLU A 14 3.11 24.10 5.33
CA GLU A 14 1.78 23.82 5.90
C GLU A 14 1.09 22.63 5.22
N LEU A 15 1.00 22.63 3.88
CA LEU A 15 0.40 21.51 3.14
C LEU A 15 1.18 20.21 3.41
N SER A 16 2.51 20.26 3.48
CA SER A 16 3.34 19.08 3.70
C SER A 16 3.21 18.52 5.13
N GLN A 17 3.04 19.37 6.14
CA GLN A 17 3.02 18.93 7.54
C GLN A 17 1.62 18.63 8.06
N LEU A 18 0.58 19.28 7.52
CA LEU A 18 -0.79 19.13 8.01
C LEU A 18 -1.67 18.33 7.05
N MET A 19 -1.55 18.56 5.74
CA MET A 19 -2.51 18.06 4.75
C MET A 19 -1.96 16.95 3.83
N MET A 20 -0.78 16.42 4.13
CA MET A 20 -0.24 15.29 3.38
C MET A 20 -1.14 14.05 3.54
N VAL A 21 -1.49 13.41 2.42
CA VAL A 21 -2.40 12.23 2.39
C VAL A 21 -2.04 11.16 3.43
N PRO A 22 -0.75 10.76 3.63
CA PRO A 22 -0.40 9.77 4.65
C PRO A 22 -0.77 10.17 6.09
N ARG A 23 -0.79 11.48 6.40
CA ARG A 23 -1.17 12.00 7.72
C ARG A 23 -2.69 12.00 7.94
N LEU A 24 -3.47 11.88 6.86
CA LEU A 24 -4.94 11.94 6.87
C LEU A 24 -5.61 10.57 6.70
N ILE A 25 -4.86 9.46 6.85
CA ILE A 25 -5.43 8.10 6.73
C ILE A 25 -6.48 7.83 7.83
N ILE A 26 -6.25 8.32 9.06
CA ILE A 26 -7.17 8.16 10.19
C ILE A 26 -7.98 9.44 10.37
N THR A 27 -9.30 9.34 10.37
CA THR A 27 -10.17 10.50 10.58
C THR A 27 -10.54 10.68 12.07
N PRO A 28 -10.51 11.91 12.60
CA PRO A 28 -11.01 12.21 13.95
C PRO A 28 -12.53 12.12 14.07
N GLN A 29 -13.28 12.15 12.95
CA GLN A 29 -14.75 12.07 12.99
C GLN A 29 -15.26 10.76 13.59
N SER A 30 -14.55 9.65 13.35
CA SER A 30 -14.96 8.31 13.80
C SER A 30 -13.80 7.46 14.33
N ASN A 31 -12.65 8.09 14.60
CA ASN A 31 -11.44 7.46 15.14
C ASN A 31 -11.03 6.16 14.41
N ARG A 32 -11.22 6.13 13.09
CA ARG A 32 -10.96 4.96 12.23
C ARG A 32 -10.32 5.36 10.91
N PRO A 33 -9.67 4.43 10.19
CA PRO A 33 -9.15 4.71 8.85
C PRO A 33 -10.26 5.07 7.87
N VAL A 34 -10.06 6.11 7.07
CA VAL A 34 -10.96 6.49 5.97
C VAL A 34 -10.49 5.93 4.62
N MET A 35 -9.21 5.53 4.53
CA MET A 35 -8.61 4.91 3.34
C MET A 35 -8.31 3.44 3.62
N GLY A 36 -8.55 2.58 2.63
CA GLY A 36 -8.29 1.15 2.70
C GLY A 36 -8.15 0.54 1.31
N ILE A 37 -7.84 -0.75 1.26
CA ILE A 37 -7.76 -1.51 0.00
C ILE A 37 -9.19 -1.72 -0.52
N VAL A 38 -9.45 -1.36 -1.77
CA VAL A 38 -10.78 -1.43 -2.41
C VAL A 38 -10.70 -2.09 -3.80
N GLN A 39 -11.87 -2.37 -4.38
CA GLN A 39 -12.03 -2.87 -5.75
C GLN A 39 -11.22 -4.17 -6.02
N ASP A 40 -10.42 -4.19 -7.08
CA ASP A 40 -9.74 -5.39 -7.56
C ASP A 40 -8.75 -5.93 -6.55
N THR A 41 -7.96 -5.06 -5.93
CA THR A 41 -6.96 -5.46 -4.94
C THR A 41 -7.62 -6.15 -3.75
N LEU A 42 -8.77 -5.64 -3.29
CA LEU A 42 -9.50 -6.28 -2.18
C LEU A 42 -9.96 -7.69 -2.55
N THR A 43 -10.46 -7.86 -3.77
CA THR A 43 -10.92 -9.15 -4.28
C THR A 43 -9.76 -10.11 -4.50
N ALA A 44 -8.66 -9.61 -5.07
CA ALA A 44 -7.45 -10.39 -5.38
C ALA A 44 -6.75 -10.88 -4.11
N VAL A 45 -6.60 -10.04 -3.08
CA VAL A 45 -5.98 -10.43 -1.80
C VAL A 45 -6.76 -11.57 -1.14
N ARG A 46 -8.10 -11.53 -1.18
CA ARG A 46 -8.93 -12.63 -0.67
C ARG A 46 -8.69 -13.92 -1.46
N LYS A 47 -8.60 -13.86 -2.78
CA LYS A 47 -8.37 -15.05 -3.61
C LYS A 47 -6.96 -15.62 -3.37
N MET A 48 -5.95 -14.75 -3.28
CA MET A 48 -4.55 -15.11 -3.11
C MET A 48 -4.25 -15.77 -1.76
N THR A 49 -4.92 -15.35 -0.69
CA THR A 49 -4.65 -15.83 0.68
C THR A 49 -5.42 -17.09 1.09
N ARG A 50 -6.14 -17.74 0.17
CA ARG A 50 -6.80 -19.01 0.46
C ARG A 50 -5.78 -20.15 0.55
N ARG A 51 -6.06 -21.14 1.41
CA ARG A 51 -5.17 -22.30 1.66
C ARG A 51 -4.92 -23.19 0.44
N ASP A 52 -5.79 -23.13 -0.55
CA ASP A 52 -5.73 -23.89 -1.80
C ASP A 52 -4.94 -23.19 -2.92
N VAL A 53 -4.38 -22.01 -2.65
CA VAL A 53 -3.60 -21.25 -3.63
C VAL A 53 -2.12 -21.40 -3.35
N PHE A 54 -1.39 -21.93 -4.33
CA PHE A 54 0.06 -22.04 -4.34
C PHE A 54 0.62 -21.22 -5.51
N ILE A 55 1.82 -20.68 -5.33
CA ILE A 55 2.51 -19.83 -6.31
C ILE A 55 3.78 -20.55 -6.72
N GLU A 56 4.00 -20.66 -8.03
CA GLU A 56 5.21 -21.27 -8.57
C GLU A 56 6.44 -20.40 -8.27
N LYS A 57 7.62 -21.04 -8.17
CA LYS A 57 8.87 -20.35 -7.82
C LYS A 57 9.16 -19.17 -8.77
N CYS A 58 8.91 -19.33 -10.07
CA CYS A 58 9.13 -18.29 -11.06
C CYS A 58 8.24 -17.05 -10.81
N ASP A 59 6.94 -17.27 -10.61
CA ASP A 59 6.00 -16.19 -10.33
C ASP A 59 6.27 -15.52 -8.99
N PHE A 60 6.67 -16.30 -7.99
CA PHE A 60 7.04 -15.77 -6.69
C PHE A 60 8.26 -14.84 -6.76
N MET A 61 9.30 -15.22 -7.53
CA MET A 61 10.45 -14.35 -7.77
C MET A 61 10.04 -13.06 -8.49
N ASN A 62 9.13 -13.13 -9.46
CA ASN A 62 8.58 -11.94 -10.11
C ASN A 62 7.82 -11.05 -9.12
N LEU A 63 7.02 -11.62 -8.21
CA LEU A 63 6.31 -10.87 -7.17
C LEU A 63 7.26 -10.16 -6.21
N LEU A 64 8.36 -10.81 -5.81
CA LEU A 64 9.38 -10.20 -4.94
C LEU A 64 10.00 -8.94 -5.56
N MET A 65 10.16 -8.90 -6.89
CA MET A 65 10.68 -7.71 -7.59
C MET A 65 9.79 -6.48 -7.44
N TYR A 66 8.49 -6.65 -7.16
CA TYR A 66 7.56 -5.53 -6.94
C TYR A 66 7.58 -4.99 -5.50
N LEU A 67 8.32 -5.61 -4.57
CA LEU A 67 8.42 -5.16 -3.19
C LEU A 67 9.65 -4.25 -3.01
N PRO A 68 9.48 -2.91 -2.85
CA PRO A 68 10.62 -1.99 -2.74
C PRO A 68 11.43 -2.17 -1.45
N SER A 69 10.81 -2.76 -0.42
CA SER A 69 11.43 -3.00 0.90
C SER A 69 11.95 -4.42 1.07
N TRP A 70 12.14 -5.17 -0.03
CA TRP A 70 12.67 -6.53 0.03
C TRP A 70 14.16 -6.54 0.38
N ASP A 71 14.57 -7.48 1.22
CA ASP A 71 15.91 -7.60 1.80
C ASP A 71 16.84 -8.54 1.00
N GLY A 72 16.34 -9.10 -0.12
CA GLY A 72 17.10 -10.01 -0.97
C GLY A 72 17.03 -11.48 -0.55
N HIS A 73 16.39 -11.80 0.58
CA HIS A 73 16.24 -13.19 1.04
C HIS A 73 14.95 -13.80 0.49
N ILE A 74 15.07 -14.94 -0.17
CA ILE A 74 13.91 -15.72 -0.63
C ILE A 74 13.43 -16.58 0.54
N PRO A 75 12.17 -16.44 1.00
CA PRO A 75 11.63 -17.27 2.06
C PRO A 75 11.56 -18.76 1.65
N GLN A 76 11.71 -19.65 2.63
CA GLN A 76 11.54 -21.08 2.43
C GLN A 76 10.09 -21.40 2.03
N ALA A 77 9.91 -22.22 1.01
CA ALA A 77 8.60 -22.66 0.55
C ALA A 77 7.88 -23.50 1.61
N ALA A 78 6.55 -23.41 1.65
CA ALA A 78 5.72 -24.19 2.57
C ALA A 78 5.70 -25.70 2.26
N ILE A 79 5.99 -26.07 1.00
CA ILE A 79 6.08 -27.45 0.50
C ILE A 79 7.42 -27.56 -0.26
N LEU A 80 8.15 -28.66 -0.04
CA LEU A 80 9.47 -28.94 -0.62
C LEU A 80 9.39 -29.88 -1.82
#